data_AF-A0A1G6REQ4-F1
#
_entry.id   AF-A0A1G6REQ4-F1
#
_cell.length_a   1.000
_cell.length_b   1.000
_cell.length_c   1.000
_cell.angle_alpha   90.00
_cell.angle_beta   90.00
_cell.angle_gamma   90.00
#
_symmetry.space_group_name_H-M   'P 1'
#
loop_
_entity.id
_entity.type
_entity.pdbx_description
1 polymer ?
#
loop_
_entity_poly.entity_id
_entity_poly.type
_entity_poly.pdbx_seq_one_letter_code
_entity_poly.pdbx_strand_id
1 'polypeptide(L)'
;MTRIALSRLPDERVLVVEEERELELAMADLPSYVERREPDAPRWVWDDTARWYPPLLAAGVRVARCHDLRLAHHLLRRAPAADAGLLVGEQSAHWDRLGPSTPSDPALFSVDDTAEHLRADLEDTRQLAVVAASTEESRLALLLAAESAGALVAAEMTHAGIPWRVDVHERLLAELVGARPPRGARPARLEALVAEVRTAFAAPTLNPDSRAELLSALRRAGFEVADIRMSTLRGLDHPGIAPLLRYRQAAHLWQTNGWSWIDQWVSDGRFRPSYQPAGSTTGRWSSNGGGALSIPTVVRPAAVADDGWTFVVADVAQLEPRVLAGMSGDRALARNARGADLYQGMVEDGAVATRGDAKLGLLGAMYGATSGESGRLVAGLTRRYPAAFGLVEEAARAGERAQVVRTLLGRGSPSLGEAWDRDPDDPPVDPDSQTRLRRAYGRFTRNFVVQGTGAEWALCWIADLRNRLWRLGDDGPLESRPHLVFFLHDEVVVHTPVGLADAVAAATVEAAAAAGGLLFRDLAVDFPLNVSVVTSYADAGKPT
;
A
#
# COMPACT_ATOMS: atom_id res chain seq x y z
N MET A 1 1.58 29.83 6.95
CA MET A 1 2.08 28.73 7.80
C MET A 1 3.57 28.64 7.55
N THR A 2 4.37 28.63 8.60
CA THR A 2 5.83 28.59 8.50
C THR A 2 6.31 27.29 7.86
N ARG A 3 7.26 27.39 6.93
CA ARG A 3 7.95 26.26 6.30
C ARG A 3 9.42 26.35 6.68
N ILE A 4 9.98 25.23 7.14
CA ILE A 4 11.40 25.15 7.53
C ILE A 4 12.02 24.05 6.68
N ALA A 5 12.91 24.43 5.76
CA ALA A 5 13.57 23.49 4.87
C ALA A 5 14.89 23.00 5.47
N LEU A 6 15.11 21.70 5.40
CA LEU A 6 16.32 21.02 5.87
C LEU A 6 17.06 20.41 4.70
N SER A 7 18.32 20.77 4.54
CA SER A 7 19.23 20.21 3.53
C SER A 7 20.47 19.66 4.22
N ARG A 8 20.93 18.47 3.81
CA ARG A 8 22.20 17.91 4.32
C ARG A 8 23.38 18.64 3.67
N LEU A 9 24.36 18.99 4.48
CA LEU A 9 25.65 19.52 4.05
C LEU A 9 26.76 18.48 4.34
N PRO A 10 27.95 18.64 3.73
CA PRO A 10 29.12 17.86 4.11
C PRO A 10 29.46 17.99 5.60
N ASP A 11 30.21 17.01 6.11
CA ASP A 11 30.71 16.95 7.49
C ASP A 11 29.62 16.85 8.57
N GLU A 12 28.55 16.09 8.31
CA GLU A 12 27.43 15.88 9.24
C GLU A 12 26.79 17.22 9.68
N ARG A 13 26.62 18.14 8.73
CA ARG A 13 25.94 19.43 8.96
C ARG A 13 24.59 19.47 8.27
N VAL A 14 23.73 20.35 8.77
CA VAL A 14 22.39 20.60 8.24
C VAL A 14 22.26 22.09 7.98
N LEU A 15 21.87 22.44 6.75
CA LEU A 15 21.37 23.76 6.41
C LEU A 15 19.88 23.81 6.73
N VAL A 16 19.51 24.78 7.56
CA VAL A 16 18.13 25.12 7.87
C VAL A 16 17.79 26.43 7.18
N VAL A 17 16.74 26.43 6.37
CA VAL A 17 16.23 27.63 5.68
C VAL A 17 14.80 27.92 6.16
N GLU A 18 14.59 29.11 6.69
CA GLU A 18 13.27 29.63 7.07
C GLU A 18 13.10 31.01 6.44
N GLU A 19 12.19 31.12 5.47
CA GLU A 19 12.04 32.30 4.62
C GLU A 19 13.34 32.61 3.86
N GLU A 20 14.06 33.68 4.23
CA GLU A 20 15.37 34.08 3.66
C GLU A 20 16.53 33.88 4.65
N ARG A 21 16.27 33.29 5.82
CA ARG A 21 17.28 33.07 6.85
C ARG A 21 17.87 31.68 6.72
N GLU A 22 19.20 31.65 6.61
CA GLU A 22 19.97 30.42 6.63
C GLU A 22 20.65 30.24 8.00
N LEU A 23 20.56 29.03 8.54
CA LEU A 23 21.24 28.60 9.75
C LEU A 23 21.90 27.25 9.49
N GLU A 24 23.19 27.14 9.76
CA GLU A 24 23.87 25.85 9.77
C GLU A 24 23.96 25.30 11.19
N LEU A 25 23.67 24.01 11.36
CA LEU A 25 23.81 23.30 12.62
C LEU A 25 24.41 21.90 12.41
N ALA A 26 25.03 21.34 13.45
CA ALA A 26 25.51 19.97 13.40
C ALA A 26 24.32 19.00 13.40
N MET A 27 24.40 17.90 12.64
CA MET A 27 23.35 16.87 12.56
C MET A 27 22.94 16.35 13.94
N ALA A 28 23.90 16.24 14.87
CA ALA A 28 23.66 15.84 16.26
C ALA A 28 22.75 16.82 17.04
N ASP A 29 22.73 18.11 16.68
CA ASP A 29 21.91 19.14 17.32
C ASP A 29 20.50 19.23 16.73
N LEU A 30 20.26 18.55 15.60
CA LEU A 30 19.00 18.63 14.87
C LEU A 30 17.78 18.19 15.71
N PRO A 31 17.79 17.06 16.45
CA PRO A 31 16.61 16.67 17.24
C PRO A 31 16.18 17.74 18.24
N SER A 32 17.15 18.32 18.95
CA SER A 32 16.89 19.42 19.90
C SER A 32 16.38 20.68 19.20
N TYR A 33 16.86 20.97 17.99
CA TYR A 33 16.34 22.07 17.18
C TYR A 33 14.87 21.82 16.79
N VAL A 34 14.57 20.64 16.23
CA VAL A 34 13.21 20.27 15.81
C VAL A 34 12.25 20.32 16.99
N GLU A 35 12.59 19.70 18.11
CA GLU A 35 11.77 19.68 19.33
C GLU A 35 11.37 21.10 19.80
N ARG A 36 12.31 22.04 19.79
CA ARG A 36 12.02 23.44 20.16
C ARG A 36 11.14 24.18 19.17
N ARG A 37 11.15 23.80 17.89
CA ARG A 37 10.37 24.44 16.83
C ARG A 37 8.98 23.80 16.65
N GLU A 38 8.79 22.53 17.02
CA GLU A 38 7.50 21.82 16.89
C GLU A 38 6.28 22.58 17.49
N PRO A 39 6.38 23.28 18.64
CA PRO A 39 5.25 24.05 19.19
C PRO A 39 4.72 25.16 18.27
N ASP A 40 5.56 25.72 17.39
CA ASP A 40 5.14 26.70 16.37
C ASP A 40 4.39 26.03 15.20
N ALA A 41 4.34 24.70 15.21
CA ALA A 41 3.77 23.84 14.21
C ALA A 41 4.27 24.20 12.79
N PRO A 42 5.59 24.22 12.52
CA PRO A 42 6.07 24.41 11.16
C PRO A 42 5.64 23.23 10.26
N ARG A 43 5.75 23.42 8.95
CA ARG A 43 5.89 22.29 8.03
C ARG A 43 7.37 22.12 7.71
N TRP A 44 7.90 20.99 8.10
CA TRP A 44 9.27 20.62 7.75
C TRP A 44 9.34 20.21 6.29
N VAL A 45 10.34 20.70 5.59
CA VAL A 45 10.51 20.44 4.16
C VAL A 45 11.86 19.79 3.99
N TRP A 46 11.88 18.60 3.40
CA TRP A 46 13.11 17.83 3.24
C TRP A 46 13.02 16.92 2.02
N ASP A 47 14.16 16.40 1.59
CA ASP A 47 14.27 15.52 0.43
C ASP A 47 13.45 14.23 0.57
N ASP A 48 13.67 13.46 1.65
CA ASP A 48 13.03 12.16 1.86
C ASP A 48 12.78 11.90 3.35
N THR A 49 11.53 11.68 3.73
CA THR A 49 11.12 11.45 5.12
C THR A 49 11.81 10.22 5.71
N ALA A 50 12.06 9.19 4.90
CA ALA A 50 12.77 7.98 5.31
C ALA A 50 14.22 8.24 5.74
N ARG A 51 14.81 9.38 5.35
CA ARG A 51 16.18 9.79 5.71
C ARG A 51 16.22 10.67 6.97
N TRP A 52 15.24 11.55 7.14
CA TRP A 52 15.25 12.55 8.22
C TRP A 52 14.51 12.11 9.47
N TYR A 53 13.40 11.41 9.33
CA TYR A 53 12.50 11.18 10.45
C TYR A 53 12.92 10.03 11.38
N PRO A 54 13.51 8.91 10.91
CA PRO A 54 13.94 7.85 11.82
C PRO A 54 14.95 8.28 12.90
N PRO A 55 16.00 9.09 12.60
CA PRO A 55 16.88 9.62 13.64
C PRO A 55 16.17 10.53 14.66
N LEU A 56 15.18 11.31 14.23
CA LEU A 56 14.37 12.14 15.12
C LEU A 56 13.51 11.29 16.05
N LEU A 57 12.85 10.24 15.52
CA LEU A 57 12.08 9.29 16.31
C LEU A 57 12.97 8.56 17.34
N ALA A 58 14.17 8.14 16.95
CA ALA A 58 15.15 7.54 17.86
C ALA A 58 15.57 8.48 19.00
N ALA A 59 15.51 9.79 18.78
CA ALA A 59 15.73 10.83 19.80
C ALA A 59 14.46 11.22 20.57
N GLY A 60 13.32 10.56 20.32
CA GLY A 60 12.03 10.86 20.97
C GLY A 60 11.28 12.05 20.37
N VAL A 61 11.73 12.60 19.24
CA VAL A 61 11.17 13.79 18.61
C VAL A 61 10.19 13.41 17.50
N ARG A 62 8.91 13.73 17.72
CA ARG A 62 7.86 13.52 16.72
C ARG A 62 7.62 14.78 15.91
N VAL A 63 7.52 14.65 14.58
CA VAL A 63 7.25 15.76 13.67
C VAL A 63 5.77 15.81 13.31
N ALA A 64 5.06 16.91 13.56
CA ALA A 64 3.64 16.99 13.26
C ALA A 64 3.33 16.97 11.75
N ARG A 65 4.09 17.75 10.96
CA ARG A 65 3.82 17.99 9.52
C ARG A 65 5.11 18.07 8.72
N CYS A 66 5.14 17.41 7.57
CA CYS A 66 6.23 17.57 6.61
C CYS A 66 5.73 17.84 5.18
N HIS A 67 6.67 18.16 4.30
CA HIS A 67 6.58 18.12 2.85
C HIS A 67 7.73 17.25 2.36
N ASP A 68 7.40 16.06 1.88
CA ASP A 68 8.38 15.11 1.33
C ASP A 68 8.63 15.46 -0.14
N LEU A 69 9.75 16.13 -0.42
CA LEU A 69 10.03 16.69 -1.74
C LEU A 69 10.21 15.60 -2.79
N ARG A 70 10.83 14.46 -2.45
CA ARG A 70 10.98 13.33 -3.37
C ARG A 70 9.64 12.78 -3.80
N LEU A 71 8.75 12.47 -2.86
CA LEU A 71 7.41 11.97 -3.18
C LEU A 71 6.61 13.00 -3.99
N ALA A 72 6.67 14.26 -3.58
CA ALA A 72 5.96 15.34 -4.25
C ALA A 72 6.48 15.61 -5.67
N HIS A 73 7.79 15.54 -5.89
CA HIS A 73 8.41 15.69 -7.20
C HIS A 73 7.91 14.62 -8.18
N HIS A 74 7.95 13.34 -7.77
CA HIS A 74 7.48 12.22 -8.60
C HIS A 74 5.99 12.29 -8.92
N LEU A 75 5.19 12.83 -8.01
CA LEU A 75 3.76 13.07 -8.22
C LEU A 75 3.52 14.20 -9.21
N LEU A 76 4.12 15.37 -8.98
CA LEU A 76 3.91 16.56 -9.80
C LEU A 76 4.41 16.36 -11.23
N ARG A 77 5.53 15.66 -11.42
CA ARG A 77 6.06 15.35 -12.76
C ARG A 77 5.09 14.53 -13.61
N ARG A 78 4.24 13.70 -12.99
CA ARG A 78 3.26 12.85 -13.68
C ARG A 78 1.85 13.43 -13.68
N ALA A 79 1.55 14.42 -12.84
CA ALA A 79 0.22 14.97 -12.70
C ALA A 79 -0.20 15.73 -14.00
N PRO A 80 -1.28 15.33 -14.69
CA PRO A 80 -1.66 15.96 -15.96
C PRO A 80 -2.04 17.44 -15.85
N ALA A 81 -2.41 17.89 -14.64
CA ALA A 81 -2.76 19.27 -14.35
C ALA A 81 -1.56 20.12 -13.86
N ALA A 82 -0.37 19.54 -13.78
CA ALA A 82 0.86 20.21 -13.37
C ALA A 82 1.72 20.53 -14.59
N ASP A 83 2.27 21.74 -14.64
CA ASP A 83 3.30 22.09 -15.62
C ASP A 83 4.66 21.59 -15.11
N ALA A 84 5.10 20.43 -15.61
CA ALA A 84 6.40 19.86 -15.26
C ALA A 84 7.59 20.75 -15.68
N GLY A 85 7.40 21.70 -16.60
CA GLY A 85 8.43 22.68 -16.97
C GLY A 85 8.85 23.57 -15.80
N LEU A 86 7.95 23.83 -14.84
CA LEU A 86 8.22 24.60 -13.63
C LEU A 86 9.04 23.82 -12.58
N LEU A 87 9.21 22.50 -12.75
CA LEU A 87 10.13 21.70 -11.94
C LEU A 87 11.56 21.76 -12.46
N VAL A 88 11.80 22.25 -13.68
CA VAL A 88 13.15 22.34 -14.26
C VAL A 88 13.92 23.48 -13.59
N GLY A 89 15.13 23.18 -13.13
CA GLY A 89 15.97 24.16 -12.46
C GLY A 89 17.28 23.56 -11.97
N GLU A 90 17.95 24.29 -11.08
CA GLU A 90 19.14 23.78 -10.41
C GLU A 90 18.82 22.45 -9.69
N GLN A 91 19.71 21.48 -9.81
CA GLN A 91 19.59 20.14 -9.22
C GLN A 91 18.41 19.27 -9.69
N SER A 92 17.54 19.73 -10.61
CA SER A 92 16.34 18.97 -11.01
C SER A 92 16.64 17.56 -11.54
N ALA A 93 17.75 17.38 -12.27
CA ALA A 93 18.18 16.07 -12.78
C ALA A 93 18.61 15.08 -11.67
N HIS A 94 18.93 15.57 -10.47
CA HIS A 94 19.16 14.71 -9.30
C HIS A 94 17.84 14.30 -8.65
N TRP A 95 16.89 15.22 -8.53
CA TRP A 95 15.53 14.92 -8.06
C TRP A 95 14.81 13.89 -8.94
N ASP A 96 15.00 13.97 -10.25
CA ASP A 96 14.48 13.00 -11.22
C ASP A 96 14.96 11.56 -10.96
N ARG A 97 16.20 11.42 -10.47
CA ARG A 97 16.85 10.13 -10.20
C ARG A 97 16.76 9.69 -8.74
N LEU A 98 16.26 10.56 -7.86
CA LEU A 98 16.20 10.29 -6.42
C LEU A 98 15.18 9.19 -6.14
N GLY A 99 15.72 7.99 -5.86
CA GLY A 99 14.96 6.83 -5.40
C GLY A 99 14.65 6.90 -3.90
N PRO A 100 13.76 6.02 -3.40
CA PRO A 100 13.51 5.92 -1.97
C PRO A 100 14.79 5.55 -1.23
N SER A 101 15.07 6.24 -0.12
CA SER A 101 16.18 5.87 0.76
C SER A 101 15.89 4.49 1.35
N THR A 102 16.81 3.55 1.19
CA THR A 102 16.75 2.26 1.89
C THR A 102 17.61 2.36 3.15
N PRO A 103 17.18 1.79 4.29
CA PRO A 103 18.09 1.56 5.40
C PRO A 103 19.11 0.53 4.92
N SER A 104 20.24 0.98 4.36
CA SER A 104 21.36 0.10 4.09
C SER A 104 22.21 0.01 5.36
N ASP A 105 22.69 -1.19 5.68
CA ASP A 105 23.98 -1.29 6.38
C ASP A 105 24.99 -0.38 5.65
N PRO A 106 25.94 0.26 6.34
CA PRO A 106 26.89 1.18 5.72
C PRO A 106 27.72 0.44 4.67
N ALA A 107 27.23 0.40 3.44
CA ALA A 107 27.87 -0.24 2.33
C ALA A 107 28.96 0.70 1.82
N LEU A 108 30.17 0.15 1.72
CA LEU A 108 31.45 0.80 1.47
C LEU A 108 31.56 1.59 0.15
N PHE A 109 30.48 1.75 -0.63
CA PHE A 109 30.47 2.44 -1.93
C PHE A 109 29.08 3.01 -2.26
N SER A 110 28.74 4.22 -1.77
CA SER A 110 27.65 5.02 -2.36
C SER A 110 28.22 5.80 -3.55
N VAL A 111 27.93 5.33 -4.76
CA VAL A 111 28.34 6.01 -6.00
C VAL A 111 27.22 6.95 -6.44
N ASP A 112 26.95 8.01 -5.66
CA ASP A 112 26.46 9.31 -6.14
C ASP A 112 26.36 10.33 -4.97
N ASP A 113 27.51 10.84 -4.53
CA ASP A 113 27.67 11.83 -3.43
C ASP A 113 26.86 13.14 -3.65
N THR A 114 26.48 13.44 -4.90
CA THR A 114 25.78 14.69 -5.26
C THR A 114 24.28 14.68 -4.96
N ALA A 115 23.65 13.51 -4.83
CA ALA A 115 22.26 13.41 -4.40
C ALA A 115 22.11 13.55 -2.88
N GLU A 116 23.21 13.55 -2.12
CA GLU A 116 23.18 13.71 -0.66
C GLU A 116 23.07 15.16 -0.20
N HIS A 117 23.35 16.14 -1.08
CA HIS A 117 23.41 17.57 -0.74
C HIS A 117 22.41 18.42 -1.55
N LEU A 118 21.18 17.90 -1.69
CA LEU A 118 20.10 18.60 -2.38
C LEU A 118 19.57 19.76 -1.54
N ARG A 119 19.34 20.92 -2.20
CA ARG A 119 18.73 22.10 -1.59
C ARG A 119 17.21 21.95 -1.56
N ALA A 120 16.69 21.63 -0.38
CA ALA A 120 15.27 21.42 -0.15
C ALA A 120 14.43 22.68 -0.41
N ASP A 121 14.92 23.86 -0.03
CA ASP A 121 14.27 25.15 -0.20
C ASP A 121 14.05 25.54 -1.68
N LEU A 122 15.02 25.22 -2.56
CA LEU A 122 14.93 25.50 -3.99
C LEU A 122 13.92 24.59 -4.69
N GLU A 123 13.90 23.30 -4.34
CA GLU A 123 12.89 22.36 -4.85
C GLU A 123 11.50 22.70 -4.31
N ASP A 124 11.38 23.08 -3.03
CA ASP A 124 10.12 23.49 -2.43
C ASP A 124 9.48 24.66 -3.18
N THR A 125 10.27 25.68 -3.48
CA THR A 125 9.84 26.86 -4.24
C THR A 125 9.29 26.46 -5.62
N ARG A 126 9.99 25.56 -6.32
CA ARG A 126 9.54 25.04 -7.63
C ARG A 126 8.23 24.26 -7.52
N GLN A 127 8.11 23.36 -6.54
CA GLN A 127 6.89 22.58 -6.34
C GLN A 127 5.69 23.45 -5.96
N LEU A 128 5.89 24.48 -5.12
CA LEU A 128 4.85 25.46 -4.80
C LEU A 128 4.41 26.24 -6.04
N ALA A 129 5.34 26.65 -6.90
CA ALA A 129 5.01 27.32 -8.16
C ALA A 129 4.19 26.44 -9.11
N VAL A 130 4.54 25.15 -9.22
CA VAL A 130 3.78 24.15 -10.02
C VAL A 130 2.35 24.04 -9.50
N VAL A 131 2.17 23.89 -8.18
CA VAL A 131 0.84 23.75 -7.57
C VAL A 131 0.01 25.02 -7.77
N ALA A 132 0.60 26.20 -7.54
CA ALA A 132 -0.07 27.48 -7.71
C ALA A 132 -0.47 27.79 -9.17
N ALA A 133 0.29 27.29 -10.15
CA ALA A 133 -0.04 27.42 -11.56
C ALA A 133 -1.13 26.44 -12.03
N SER A 134 -1.45 25.42 -11.25
CA SER A 134 -2.41 24.39 -11.63
C SER A 134 -3.87 24.85 -11.45
N THR A 135 -4.72 24.52 -12.42
CA THR A 135 -6.18 24.67 -12.28
C THR A 135 -6.78 23.74 -11.23
N GLU A 136 -6.01 22.77 -10.74
CA GLU A 136 -6.39 21.81 -9.69
C GLU A 136 -5.59 22.01 -8.39
N GLU A 137 -5.12 23.24 -8.14
CA GLU A 137 -4.29 23.64 -6.99
C GLU A 137 -4.71 22.95 -5.67
N SER A 138 -5.97 23.10 -5.26
CA SER A 138 -6.45 22.55 -3.97
C SER A 138 -6.38 21.02 -3.90
N ARG A 139 -6.57 20.32 -5.02
CA ARG A 139 -6.52 18.86 -5.08
C ARG A 139 -5.09 18.36 -5.03
N LEU A 140 -4.20 18.97 -5.80
CA LEU A 140 -2.77 18.65 -5.78
C LEU A 140 -2.17 18.96 -4.40
N ALA A 141 -2.49 20.11 -3.81
CA ALA A 141 -2.03 20.46 -2.46
C ALA A 141 -2.47 19.42 -1.42
N LEU A 142 -3.71 18.92 -1.52
CA LEU A 142 -4.19 17.85 -0.63
C LEU A 142 -3.46 16.53 -0.89
N LEU A 143 -3.25 16.14 -2.16
CA LEU A 143 -2.51 14.93 -2.52
C LEU A 143 -1.09 14.95 -1.94
N LEU A 144 -0.37 16.05 -2.12
CA LEU A 144 1.00 16.20 -1.61
C LEU A 144 1.05 16.17 -0.08
N ALA A 145 0.08 16.81 0.58
CA ALA A 145 -0.02 16.78 2.03
C ALA A 145 -0.34 15.37 2.57
N ALA A 146 -1.23 14.64 1.90
CA ALA A 146 -1.62 13.28 2.27
C ALA A 146 -0.46 12.29 2.09
N GLU A 147 0.30 12.40 0.99
CA GLU A 147 1.48 11.58 0.74
C GLU A 147 2.62 11.87 1.72
N SER A 148 2.88 13.13 2.01
CA SER A 148 3.87 13.53 3.02
C SER A 148 3.49 13.03 4.41
N ALA A 149 2.21 13.13 4.79
CA ALA A 149 1.71 12.56 6.04
C ALA A 149 1.81 11.03 6.06
N GLY A 150 1.55 10.38 4.92
CA GLY A 150 1.75 8.95 4.74
C GLY A 150 3.21 8.54 4.99
N ALA A 151 4.17 9.32 4.52
CA ALA A 151 5.59 9.08 4.78
C ALA A 151 5.96 9.18 6.27
N LEU A 152 5.36 10.12 7.01
CA LEU A 152 5.50 10.18 8.47
C LEU A 152 4.91 8.93 9.14
N VAL A 153 3.69 8.51 8.74
CA VAL A 153 3.05 7.30 9.28
C VAL A 153 3.91 6.06 9.02
N ALA A 154 4.48 5.93 7.82
CA ALA A 154 5.35 4.82 7.45
C ALA A 154 6.60 4.72 8.36
N ALA A 155 7.26 5.85 8.61
CA ALA A 155 8.42 5.90 9.51
C ALA A 155 8.04 5.59 10.96
N GLU A 156 6.91 6.12 11.45
CA GLU A 156 6.38 5.85 12.79
C GLU A 156 6.05 4.38 13.01
N MET A 157 5.37 3.73 12.06
CA MET A 157 5.06 2.30 12.13
C MET A 157 6.33 1.45 12.09
N THR A 158 7.32 1.83 11.28
CA THR A 158 8.61 1.13 11.21
C THR A 158 9.36 1.24 12.54
N HIS A 159 9.34 2.42 13.17
CA HIS A 159 9.97 2.67 14.46
C HIS A 159 9.33 1.86 15.59
N ALA A 160 8.02 2.02 15.76
CA ALA A 160 7.26 1.34 16.82
C ALA A 160 7.25 -0.19 16.64
N GLY A 161 6.98 -0.64 15.40
CA GLY A 161 6.81 -2.04 15.03
C GLY A 161 5.57 -2.69 15.65
N ILE A 162 5.17 -3.84 15.09
CA ILE A 162 4.09 -4.65 15.66
C ILE A 162 4.65 -5.51 16.80
N PRO A 163 4.08 -5.49 18.02
CA PRO A 163 4.37 -6.49 19.05
C PRO A 163 4.32 -7.92 18.51
N TRP A 164 5.44 -8.65 18.62
CA TRP A 164 5.62 -9.95 17.97
C TRP A 164 6.33 -10.99 18.85
N ARG A 165 5.68 -12.13 19.02
CA ARG A 165 6.12 -13.29 19.79
C ARG A 165 6.85 -14.29 18.90
N VAL A 166 8.19 -14.19 18.87
CA VAL A 166 9.07 -15.09 18.11
C VAL A 166 8.86 -16.56 18.51
N ASP A 167 8.74 -16.84 19.80
CA ASP A 167 8.52 -18.18 20.35
C ASP A 167 7.22 -18.82 19.83
N VAL A 168 6.16 -18.02 19.68
CA VAL A 168 4.89 -18.47 19.08
C VAL A 168 5.07 -18.73 17.60
N HIS A 169 5.73 -17.84 16.86
CA HIS A 169 5.97 -18.00 15.43
C HIS A 169 6.83 -19.25 15.14
N GLU A 170 7.93 -19.45 15.85
CA GLU A 170 8.80 -20.61 15.66
C GLU A 170 8.10 -21.93 16.01
N ARG A 171 7.24 -21.94 17.04
CA ARG A 171 6.42 -23.11 17.36
C ARG A 171 5.44 -23.44 16.23
N LEU A 172 4.75 -22.45 15.68
CA LEU A 172 3.84 -22.64 14.53
C LEU A 172 4.58 -23.18 13.30
N LEU A 173 5.78 -22.67 13.01
CA LEU A 173 6.63 -23.20 11.94
C LEU A 173 7.05 -24.65 12.24
N ALA A 174 7.49 -24.95 13.46
CA ALA A 174 7.88 -26.30 13.85
C ALA A 174 6.72 -27.31 13.72
N GLU A 175 5.50 -26.89 14.04
CA GLU A 175 4.29 -27.68 13.89
C GLU A 175 3.87 -27.86 12.42
N LEU A 176 4.12 -26.91 11.53
CA LEU A 176 3.65 -27.00 10.15
C LEU A 176 4.68 -27.62 9.21
N VAL A 177 5.96 -27.25 9.35
CA VAL A 177 7.03 -27.65 8.44
C VAL A 177 8.11 -28.52 9.10
N GLY A 178 8.09 -28.66 10.42
CA GLY A 178 9.10 -29.40 11.20
C GLY A 178 10.15 -28.49 11.81
N ALA A 179 11.07 -29.05 12.59
CA ALA A 179 12.14 -28.28 13.24
C ALA A 179 12.97 -27.45 12.24
N ARG A 180 13.52 -26.32 12.71
CA ARG A 180 14.35 -25.42 11.90
C ARG A 180 15.48 -26.23 11.24
N PRO A 181 15.52 -26.32 9.90
CA PRO A 181 16.53 -27.13 9.24
C PRO A 181 17.90 -26.43 9.29
N PRO A 182 19.00 -27.18 9.12
CA PRO A 182 20.29 -26.58 8.78
C PRO A 182 20.20 -25.70 7.52
N ARG A 183 21.09 -24.72 7.40
CA ARG A 183 21.11 -23.82 6.23
C ARG A 183 21.18 -24.63 4.93
N GLY A 184 20.30 -24.30 3.98
CA GLY A 184 20.20 -24.96 2.67
C GLY A 184 19.42 -26.27 2.65
N ALA A 185 18.99 -26.81 3.80
CA ALA A 185 18.20 -28.04 3.85
C ALA A 185 16.68 -27.76 3.89
N ARG A 186 15.90 -28.68 3.31
CA ARG A 186 14.43 -28.65 3.36
C ARG A 186 13.94 -29.13 4.74
N PRO A 187 12.94 -28.48 5.36
CA PRO A 187 12.30 -28.96 6.58
C PRO A 187 11.77 -30.41 6.47
N ALA A 188 11.86 -31.17 7.56
CA ALA A 188 11.57 -32.61 7.55
C ALA A 188 10.13 -32.96 7.12
N ARG A 189 9.11 -32.18 7.51
CA ARG A 189 7.72 -32.45 7.10
C ARG A 189 7.49 -32.14 5.62
N LEU A 190 8.19 -31.14 5.08
CA LEU A 190 8.18 -30.88 3.64
C LEU A 190 8.81 -32.04 2.87
N GLU A 191 9.90 -32.63 3.38
CA GLU A 191 10.48 -33.82 2.73
C GLU A 191 9.56 -35.05 2.78
N ALA A 192 8.87 -35.26 3.91
CA ALA A 192 7.88 -36.32 4.00
C ALA A 192 6.76 -36.14 2.96
N LEU A 193 6.25 -34.92 2.79
CA LEU A 193 5.25 -34.62 1.76
C LEU A 193 5.79 -34.80 0.34
N VAL A 194 7.05 -34.47 0.07
CA VAL A 194 7.68 -34.75 -1.23
C VAL A 194 7.75 -36.26 -1.48
N ALA A 195 8.09 -37.06 -0.48
CA ALA A 195 8.10 -38.51 -0.60
C ALA A 195 6.69 -39.08 -0.88
N GLU A 196 5.64 -38.56 -0.23
CA GLU A 196 4.24 -38.91 -0.51
C GLU A 196 3.87 -38.58 -1.97
N VAL A 197 4.21 -37.37 -2.44
CA VAL A 197 3.94 -36.93 -3.82
C VAL A 197 4.67 -37.84 -4.81
N ARG A 198 5.96 -38.11 -4.60
CA ARG A 198 6.77 -38.99 -5.47
C ARG A 198 6.20 -40.40 -5.55
N THR A 199 5.78 -40.95 -4.42
CA THR A 199 5.17 -42.29 -4.35
C THR A 199 3.84 -42.31 -5.11
N ALA A 200 2.96 -41.33 -4.86
CA ALA A 200 1.64 -41.29 -5.47
C ALA A 200 1.67 -41.07 -6.98
N PHE A 201 2.64 -40.30 -7.50
CA PHE A 201 2.85 -40.09 -8.94
C PHE A 201 3.76 -41.15 -9.59
N ALA A 202 4.22 -42.16 -8.84
CA ALA A 202 5.23 -43.13 -9.28
C ALA A 202 6.47 -42.46 -9.93
N ALA A 203 6.90 -41.33 -9.38
CA ALA A 203 7.93 -40.46 -9.94
C ALA A 203 9.03 -40.19 -8.88
N PRO A 204 9.98 -41.12 -8.67
CA PRO A 204 10.91 -41.10 -7.53
C PRO A 204 11.87 -39.89 -7.52
N THR A 205 12.13 -39.28 -8.67
CA THR A 205 13.02 -38.12 -8.79
C THR A 205 12.29 -36.78 -8.89
N LEU A 206 10.95 -36.77 -8.87
CA LEU A 206 10.16 -35.56 -9.07
C LEU A 206 10.54 -34.47 -8.07
N ASN A 207 10.90 -33.30 -8.57
CA ASN A 207 11.00 -32.07 -7.79
C ASN A 207 9.67 -31.28 -7.86
N PRO A 208 8.89 -31.22 -6.77
CA PRO A 208 7.61 -30.50 -6.75
C PRO A 208 7.74 -28.97 -6.84
N ASP A 209 8.96 -28.42 -6.74
CA ASP A 209 9.21 -27.00 -6.97
C ASP A 209 9.41 -26.67 -8.46
N SER A 210 9.70 -27.69 -9.29
CA SER A 210 9.91 -27.53 -10.73
C SER A 210 8.59 -27.59 -11.49
N ARG A 211 8.17 -26.46 -12.08
CA ARG A 211 6.95 -26.40 -12.91
C ARG A 211 6.99 -27.41 -14.06
N ALA A 212 8.13 -27.53 -14.74
CA ALA A 212 8.29 -28.41 -15.88
C ALA A 212 8.13 -29.88 -15.48
N GLU A 213 8.74 -30.29 -14.37
CA GLU A 213 8.64 -31.66 -13.88
C GLU A 213 7.25 -31.99 -13.36
N LEU A 214 6.58 -31.05 -12.66
CA LEU A 214 5.20 -31.23 -12.22
C LEU A 214 4.24 -31.40 -13.40
N LEU A 215 4.33 -30.55 -14.44
CA LEU A 215 3.51 -30.69 -15.64
C LEU A 215 3.78 -32.02 -16.34
N SER A 216 5.04 -32.46 -16.41
CA SER A 216 5.40 -33.76 -16.96
C SER A 216 4.81 -34.92 -16.14
N ALA A 217 4.86 -34.85 -14.81
CA ALA A 217 4.29 -35.86 -13.93
C ALA A 217 2.75 -35.93 -14.04
N LEU A 218 2.07 -34.77 -14.09
CA LEU A 218 0.63 -34.68 -14.31
C LEU A 218 0.22 -35.27 -15.66
N ARG A 219 0.96 -34.95 -16.73
CA ARG A 219 0.72 -35.53 -18.06
C ARG A 219 0.89 -37.04 -18.07
N ARG A 220 1.93 -37.58 -17.43
CA ARG A 220 2.12 -39.04 -17.29
C ARG A 220 1.01 -39.70 -16.50
N ALA A 221 0.42 -39.00 -15.53
CA ALA A 221 -0.75 -39.45 -14.79
C ALA A 221 -2.08 -39.25 -15.56
N GLY A 222 -2.03 -38.78 -16.82
CA GLY A 222 -3.20 -38.64 -17.69
C GLY A 222 -3.89 -37.27 -17.64
N PHE A 223 -3.31 -36.27 -16.97
CA PHE A 223 -3.89 -34.92 -16.87
C PHE A 223 -3.21 -33.94 -17.82
N GLU A 224 -3.98 -33.35 -18.74
CA GLU A 224 -3.56 -32.21 -19.55
C GLU A 224 -4.06 -30.91 -18.90
N VAL A 225 -3.14 -30.16 -18.29
CA VAL A 225 -3.44 -28.89 -17.62
C VAL A 225 -2.58 -27.76 -18.17
N ALA A 226 -3.16 -26.56 -18.29
CA ALA A 226 -2.43 -25.37 -18.76
C ALA A 226 -1.52 -24.75 -17.68
N ASP A 227 -1.82 -25.00 -16.40
CA ASP A 227 -1.08 -24.44 -15.28
C ASP A 227 -1.09 -25.36 -14.04
N ILE A 228 -0.28 -24.97 -13.04
CA ILE A 228 -0.14 -25.66 -11.75
C ILE A 228 -0.71 -24.81 -10.60
N ARG A 229 -1.70 -23.97 -10.87
CA ARG A 229 -2.37 -23.17 -9.83
C ARG A 229 -3.13 -24.10 -8.90
N MET A 230 -3.24 -23.71 -7.63
CA MET A 230 -3.93 -24.50 -6.62
C MET A 230 -5.39 -24.81 -7.02
N SER A 231 -6.09 -23.89 -7.68
CA SER A 231 -7.45 -24.09 -8.19
C SER A 231 -7.53 -25.19 -9.25
N THR A 232 -6.59 -25.19 -10.19
CA THR A 232 -6.49 -26.18 -11.26
C THR A 232 -6.18 -27.55 -10.68
N LEU A 233 -5.17 -27.62 -9.80
CA LEU A 233 -4.75 -28.85 -9.15
C LEU A 233 -5.87 -29.47 -8.29
N ARG A 234 -6.66 -28.66 -7.56
CA ARG A 234 -7.80 -29.14 -6.75
C ARG A 234 -8.89 -29.85 -7.57
N GLY A 235 -9.01 -29.53 -8.85
CA GLY A 235 -9.99 -30.16 -9.73
C GLY A 235 -9.58 -31.53 -10.25
N LEU A 236 -8.36 -31.99 -9.93
CA LEU A 236 -7.82 -33.26 -10.42
C LEU A 236 -8.06 -34.38 -9.41
N ASP A 237 -8.63 -35.49 -9.87
CA ASP A 237 -8.86 -36.68 -9.06
C ASP A 237 -7.65 -37.62 -9.12
N HIS A 238 -6.67 -37.38 -8.24
CA HIS A 238 -5.47 -38.21 -8.13
C HIS A 238 -4.91 -38.20 -6.70
N PRO A 239 -4.49 -39.34 -6.14
CA PRO A 239 -4.06 -39.45 -4.74
C PRO A 239 -2.86 -38.55 -4.38
N GLY A 240 -2.00 -38.24 -5.36
CA GLY A 240 -0.86 -37.33 -5.19
C GLY A 240 -1.20 -35.83 -5.12
N ILE A 241 -2.45 -35.43 -5.42
CA ILE A 241 -2.85 -34.02 -5.45
C ILE A 241 -2.97 -33.46 -4.03
N ALA A 242 -3.66 -34.14 -3.13
CA ALA A 242 -3.80 -33.71 -1.74
C ALA A 242 -2.44 -33.46 -1.03
N PRO A 243 -1.44 -34.38 -1.07
CA PRO A 243 -0.12 -34.11 -0.52
C PRO A 243 0.62 -32.99 -1.27
N LEU A 244 0.46 -32.86 -2.59
CA LEU A 244 1.06 -31.77 -3.36
C LEU A 244 0.51 -30.40 -2.93
N LEU A 245 -0.81 -30.29 -2.70
CA LEU A 245 -1.43 -29.06 -2.23
C LEU A 245 -0.93 -28.69 -0.81
N ARG A 246 -0.84 -29.67 0.09
CA ARG A 246 -0.27 -29.49 1.44
C ARG A 246 1.20 -29.04 1.36
N TYR A 247 2.00 -29.69 0.50
CA TYR A 247 3.40 -29.31 0.26
C TYR A 247 3.51 -27.86 -0.22
N ARG A 248 2.75 -27.48 -1.26
CA ARG A 248 2.82 -26.12 -1.82
C ARG A 248 2.43 -25.05 -0.81
N GLN A 249 1.40 -25.30 0.01
CA GLN A 249 0.99 -24.36 1.05
C GLN A 249 2.07 -24.20 2.13
N ALA A 250 2.61 -25.32 2.62
CA ALA A 250 3.64 -25.33 3.65
C ALA A 250 4.99 -24.76 3.15
N ALA A 251 5.36 -25.07 1.91
CA ALA A 251 6.57 -24.55 1.27
C ALA A 251 6.47 -23.05 1.04
N HIS A 252 5.31 -22.56 0.61
CA HIS A 252 5.06 -21.13 0.48
C HIS A 252 5.21 -20.41 1.83
N LEU A 253 4.56 -20.91 2.88
CA LEU A 253 4.69 -20.35 4.24
C LEU A 253 6.15 -20.30 4.70
N TRP A 254 6.89 -21.40 4.52
CA TRP A 254 8.31 -21.47 4.89
C TRP A 254 9.17 -20.45 4.11
N GLN A 255 8.88 -20.25 2.82
CA GLN A 255 9.61 -19.29 1.99
C GLN A 255 9.26 -17.83 2.33
N THR A 256 7.99 -17.53 2.61
CA THR A 256 7.53 -16.14 2.79
C THR A 256 7.59 -15.67 4.23
N ASN A 257 7.32 -16.54 5.21
CA ASN A 257 7.23 -16.20 6.63
C ASN A 257 7.95 -17.25 7.51
N GLY A 258 8.95 -17.96 6.97
CA GLY A 258 9.76 -18.90 7.75
C GLY A 258 10.80 -18.21 8.64
N TRP A 259 11.77 -18.97 9.14
CA TRP A 259 12.79 -18.44 10.05
C TRP A 259 13.64 -17.29 9.46
N SER A 260 13.95 -17.32 8.16
CA SER A 260 14.68 -16.20 7.53
C SER A 260 13.88 -14.89 7.56
N TRP A 261 12.56 -14.98 7.48
CA TRP A 261 11.69 -13.81 7.64
C TRP A 261 11.73 -13.30 9.09
N ILE A 262 11.70 -14.21 10.08
CA ILE A 262 11.83 -13.84 11.49
C ILE A 262 13.16 -13.12 11.72
N ASP A 263 14.27 -13.73 11.29
CA ASP A 263 15.62 -13.18 11.48
C ASP A 263 15.79 -11.79 10.81
N GLN A 264 15.10 -11.56 9.69
CA GLN A 264 15.20 -10.31 8.92
C GLN A 264 14.32 -9.20 9.46
N TRP A 265 13.09 -9.51 9.88
CA TRP A 265 12.05 -8.50 10.11
C TRP A 265 11.64 -8.35 11.56
N VAL A 266 12.07 -9.27 12.44
CA VAL A 266 11.73 -9.24 13.87
C VAL A 266 12.97 -8.98 14.69
N SER A 267 12.96 -7.87 15.44
CA SER A 267 14.00 -7.50 16.40
C SER A 267 13.36 -6.93 17.66
N ASP A 268 13.96 -7.17 18.82
CA ASP A 268 13.50 -6.63 20.12
C ASP A 268 11.99 -6.85 20.38
N GLY A 269 11.48 -8.04 20.02
CA GLY A 269 10.07 -8.40 20.21
C GLY A 269 9.09 -7.64 19.32
N ARG A 270 9.57 -7.02 18.23
CA ARG A 270 8.73 -6.29 17.27
C ARG A 270 9.00 -6.72 15.83
N PHE A 271 7.94 -6.89 15.07
CA PHE A 271 8.00 -6.98 13.62
C PHE A 271 8.03 -5.56 13.03
N ARG A 272 9.09 -5.21 12.30
CA ARG A 272 9.33 -3.87 11.74
C ARG A 272 9.45 -3.92 10.21
N PRO A 273 8.32 -3.94 9.47
CA PRO A 273 8.37 -3.89 8.02
C PRO A 273 8.86 -2.53 7.53
N SER A 274 9.59 -2.52 6.42
CA SER A 274 9.96 -1.29 5.72
C SER A 274 8.89 -0.94 4.69
N TYR A 275 8.13 0.12 4.95
CA TYR A 275 7.13 0.65 4.04
C TYR A 275 7.73 1.56 2.96
N GLN A 276 7.20 1.47 1.75
CA GLN A 276 7.42 2.43 0.68
C GLN A 276 6.10 3.12 0.32
N PRO A 277 5.84 4.31 0.90
CA PRO A 277 4.76 5.19 0.45
C PRO A 277 4.88 5.45 -1.06
N ALA A 278 3.74 5.51 -1.73
CA ALA A 278 3.64 5.64 -3.19
C ALA A 278 4.47 4.60 -4.00
N GLY A 279 4.77 3.43 -3.42
CA GLY A 279 5.63 2.42 -4.05
C GLY A 279 5.01 1.67 -5.24
N SER A 280 3.70 1.83 -5.49
CA SER A 280 3.03 1.34 -6.69
C SER A 280 2.56 2.47 -7.58
N THR A 281 2.29 2.16 -8.85
CA THR A 281 1.80 3.15 -9.83
C THR A 281 0.50 3.83 -9.39
N THR A 282 -0.40 3.11 -8.71
CA THR A 282 -1.67 3.66 -8.21
C THR A 282 -1.49 4.47 -6.93
N GLY A 283 -0.30 4.50 -6.32
CA GLY A 283 -0.05 5.16 -5.04
C GLY A 283 -0.27 4.26 -3.82
N ARG A 284 -0.69 3.00 -3.99
CA ARG A 284 -0.67 2.02 -2.90
C ARG A 284 0.75 1.82 -2.41
N TRP A 285 0.87 1.61 -1.10
CA TRP A 285 2.15 1.37 -0.46
C TRP A 285 2.68 -0.02 -0.82
N SER A 286 4.00 -0.13 -0.93
CA SER A 286 4.69 -1.40 -1.08
C SER A 286 5.66 -1.61 0.09
N SER A 287 6.43 -2.70 0.08
CA SER A 287 7.46 -2.99 1.06
C SER A 287 8.70 -3.53 0.39
N ASN A 288 9.86 -3.25 0.98
CA ASN A 288 11.10 -3.93 0.64
C ASN A 288 10.99 -5.43 1.01
N GLY A 289 11.61 -6.31 0.22
CA GLY A 289 11.76 -7.73 0.54
C GLY A 289 10.57 -8.65 0.26
N GLY A 290 9.72 -8.34 -0.72
CA GLY A 290 8.93 -9.36 -1.43
C GLY A 290 7.86 -10.08 -0.60
N GLY A 291 7.03 -9.33 0.14
CA GLY A 291 5.87 -9.89 0.85
C GLY A 291 5.94 -9.77 2.38
N ALA A 292 6.88 -8.99 2.93
CA ALA A 292 6.99 -8.78 4.38
C ALA A 292 5.65 -8.34 5.02
N LEU A 293 4.86 -7.52 4.31
CA LEU A 293 3.53 -7.06 4.76
C LEU A 293 2.43 -8.11 4.68
N SER A 294 2.65 -9.23 4.00
CA SER A 294 1.69 -10.33 4.02
C SER A 294 1.89 -11.11 5.31
N ILE A 295 0.92 -11.00 6.24
CA ILE A 295 0.86 -11.77 7.48
C ILE A 295 -0.25 -12.83 7.32
N PRO A 296 0.09 -14.05 6.85
CA PRO A 296 -0.87 -15.15 6.74
C PRO A 296 -1.59 -15.40 8.05
N THR A 297 -2.87 -15.77 8.00
CA THR A 297 -3.69 -16.09 9.19
C THR A 297 -3.00 -17.07 10.13
N VAL A 298 -2.23 -18.02 9.58
CA VAL A 298 -1.53 -19.04 10.36
C VAL A 298 -0.40 -18.47 11.24
N VAL A 299 0.20 -17.32 10.89
CA VAL A 299 1.25 -16.67 11.69
C VAL A 299 0.73 -15.49 12.51
N ARG A 300 -0.48 -14.99 12.25
CA ARG A 300 -1.11 -13.92 13.05
C ARG A 300 -1.14 -14.18 14.57
N PRO A 301 -1.20 -15.42 15.10
CA PRO A 301 -1.14 -15.64 16.54
C PRO A 301 0.17 -15.19 17.19
N ALA A 302 1.23 -14.97 16.40
CA ALA A 302 2.47 -14.40 16.90
C ALA A 302 2.40 -12.88 17.11
N ALA A 303 1.47 -12.16 16.47
CA ALA A 303 1.22 -10.76 16.77
C ALA A 303 0.30 -10.66 18.00
N VAL A 304 0.87 -10.29 19.13
CA VAL A 304 0.21 -10.22 20.44
C VAL A 304 0.57 -8.89 21.08
N ALA A 305 -0.44 -8.11 21.44
CA ALA A 305 -0.26 -6.81 22.09
C ALA A 305 0.49 -6.96 23.42
N ASP A 306 1.25 -5.93 23.79
CA ASP A 306 1.95 -5.87 25.07
C ASP A 306 1.00 -5.96 26.28
N ASP A 307 1.56 -6.31 27.44
CA ASP A 307 0.83 -6.38 28.70
C ASP A 307 0.19 -5.01 29.04
N GLY A 308 -1.12 -4.99 29.30
CA GLY A 308 -1.89 -3.77 29.54
C GLY A 308 -2.29 -3.01 28.27
N TRP A 309 -1.96 -3.54 27.09
CA TRP A 309 -2.31 -3.00 25.78
C TRP A 309 -3.19 -3.97 24.99
N THR A 310 -3.79 -3.45 23.92
CA THR A 310 -4.62 -4.21 22.97
C THR A 310 -4.41 -3.66 21.56
N PHE A 311 -4.81 -4.42 20.55
CA PHE A 311 -4.96 -3.92 19.20
C PHE A 311 -6.38 -3.43 18.96
N VAL A 312 -6.50 -2.32 18.22
CA VAL A 312 -7.72 -1.93 17.51
C VAL A 312 -7.45 -2.13 16.02
N VAL A 313 -8.15 -3.08 15.43
CA VAL A 313 -8.02 -3.44 14.01
C VAL A 313 -9.26 -2.94 13.28
N ALA A 314 -9.08 -2.18 12.21
CA ALA A 314 -10.19 -1.66 11.42
C ALA A 314 -9.97 -1.88 9.92
N ASP A 315 -10.98 -2.44 9.25
CA ASP A 315 -11.01 -2.69 7.80
C ASP A 315 -12.21 -1.98 7.17
N VAL A 316 -11.99 -1.31 6.03
CA VAL A 316 -13.05 -0.59 5.31
C VAL A 316 -13.87 -1.56 4.45
N ALA A 317 -15.18 -1.60 4.68
CA ALA A 317 -16.04 -2.44 3.86
C ALA A 317 -16.24 -1.84 2.45
N GLN A 318 -15.79 -2.58 1.43
CA GLN A 318 -16.01 -2.26 0.02
C GLN A 318 -15.45 -0.88 -0.41
N LEU A 319 -14.20 -0.57 -0.03
CA LEU A 319 -13.57 0.72 -0.32
C LEU A 319 -13.70 1.12 -1.80
N GLU A 320 -13.25 0.29 -2.74
CA GLU A 320 -13.22 0.65 -4.16
C GLU A 320 -14.62 0.97 -4.77
N PRO A 321 -15.68 0.16 -4.54
CA PRO A 321 -17.05 0.52 -4.92
C PRO A 321 -17.53 1.88 -4.38
N ARG A 322 -17.21 2.20 -3.12
CA ARG A 322 -17.61 3.46 -2.47
C ARG A 322 -16.83 4.65 -3.03
N VAL A 323 -15.55 4.45 -3.32
CA VAL A 323 -14.71 5.41 -4.04
C VAL A 323 -15.29 5.69 -5.42
N LEU A 324 -15.70 4.67 -6.17
CA LEU A 324 -16.37 4.87 -7.47
C LEU A 324 -17.65 5.69 -7.32
N ALA A 325 -18.47 5.38 -6.31
CA ALA A 325 -19.69 6.14 -6.02
C ALA A 325 -19.40 7.62 -5.75
N GLY A 326 -18.38 7.91 -4.94
CA GLY A 326 -17.97 9.28 -4.60
C GLY A 326 -17.34 10.03 -5.77
N MET A 327 -16.37 9.43 -6.46
CA MET A 327 -15.60 10.12 -7.50
C MET A 327 -16.39 10.35 -8.80
N SER A 328 -17.42 9.54 -9.07
CA SER A 328 -18.20 9.63 -10.31
C SER A 328 -19.27 10.70 -10.31
N GLY A 329 -19.64 11.25 -9.15
CA GLY A 329 -20.80 12.14 -9.06
C GLY A 329 -22.15 11.42 -9.18
N ASP A 330 -22.18 10.08 -9.29
CA ASP A 330 -23.41 9.33 -9.52
C ASP A 330 -24.28 9.27 -8.26
N ARG A 331 -25.29 10.16 -8.20
CA ARG A 331 -26.17 10.27 -7.04
C ARG A 331 -26.97 9.01 -6.75
N ALA A 332 -27.23 8.15 -7.74
CA ALA A 332 -27.96 6.90 -7.51
C ALA A 332 -27.06 5.87 -6.83
N LEU A 333 -25.83 5.71 -7.34
CA LEU A 333 -24.85 4.82 -6.71
C LEU A 333 -24.43 5.34 -5.32
N ALA A 334 -24.26 6.65 -5.16
CA ALA A 334 -23.92 7.27 -3.88
C ALA A 334 -24.99 7.06 -2.80
N ARG A 335 -26.30 7.04 -3.16
CA ARG A 335 -27.36 6.67 -2.21
C ARG A 335 -27.22 5.24 -1.71
N ASN A 336 -26.89 4.31 -2.61
CA ASN A 336 -26.70 2.90 -2.25
C ASN A 336 -25.42 2.71 -1.43
N ALA A 337 -24.45 3.60 -1.58
CA ALA A 337 -23.25 3.65 -0.74
C ALA A 337 -23.49 4.29 0.65
N ARG A 338 -24.74 4.61 1.03
CA ARG A 338 -25.08 5.00 2.41
C ARG A 338 -25.48 3.76 3.21
N GLY A 339 -24.92 3.60 4.40
CA GLY A 339 -25.14 2.41 5.23
C GLY A 339 -24.20 1.24 4.91
N ALA A 340 -24.50 0.09 5.54
CA ALA A 340 -23.54 -1.00 5.72
C ALA A 340 -23.31 -1.86 4.45
N ASP A 341 -24.31 -2.08 3.60
CA ASP A 341 -24.21 -2.98 2.45
C ASP A 341 -24.63 -2.33 1.13
N LEU A 342 -23.63 -1.83 0.40
CA LEU A 342 -23.81 -1.20 -0.91
C LEU A 342 -24.50 -2.12 -1.93
N TYR A 343 -24.17 -3.42 -1.91
CA TYR A 343 -24.70 -4.36 -2.88
C TYR A 343 -26.17 -4.67 -2.61
N GLN A 344 -26.55 -4.75 -1.34
CA GLN A 344 -27.95 -4.88 -0.95
C GLN A 344 -28.78 -3.66 -1.37
N GLY A 345 -28.23 -2.45 -1.20
CA GLY A 345 -28.88 -1.22 -1.70
C GLY A 345 -29.12 -1.23 -3.21
N MET A 346 -28.22 -1.81 -4.00
CA MET A 346 -28.41 -1.97 -5.45
C MET A 346 -29.55 -2.94 -5.81
N VAL A 347 -29.80 -3.96 -4.98
CA VAL A 347 -30.93 -4.88 -5.15
C VAL A 347 -32.25 -4.17 -4.84
N GLU A 348 -32.30 -3.45 -3.73
CA GLU A 348 -33.49 -2.71 -3.28
C GLU A 348 -33.89 -1.60 -4.27
N ASP A 349 -32.91 -1.00 -4.92
CA ASP A 349 -33.08 -0.02 -5.99
C ASP A 349 -33.46 -0.65 -7.36
N GLY A 350 -33.64 -1.98 -7.39
CA GLY A 350 -34.06 -2.74 -8.56
C GLY A 350 -33.02 -2.81 -9.68
N ALA A 351 -31.75 -2.51 -9.39
CA ALA A 351 -30.69 -2.49 -10.39
C ALA A 351 -30.29 -3.91 -10.85
N VAL A 352 -30.41 -4.88 -9.95
CA VAL A 352 -30.14 -6.31 -10.18
C VAL A 352 -31.05 -7.18 -9.31
N ALA A 353 -31.15 -8.47 -9.64
CA ALA A 353 -32.02 -9.41 -8.92
C ALA A 353 -31.44 -9.85 -7.57
N THR A 354 -30.11 -10.02 -7.47
CA THR A 354 -29.47 -10.53 -6.26
C THR A 354 -28.24 -9.72 -5.86
N ARG A 355 -27.86 -9.83 -4.58
CA ARG A 355 -26.63 -9.22 -4.06
C ARG A 355 -25.37 -9.76 -4.76
N GLY A 356 -25.39 -11.05 -5.14
CA GLY A 356 -24.32 -11.68 -5.91
C GLY A 356 -24.14 -11.02 -7.27
N ASP A 357 -25.25 -10.75 -7.96
CA ASP A 357 -25.26 -10.07 -9.25
C ASP A 357 -24.77 -8.62 -9.14
N ALA A 358 -25.16 -7.90 -8.08
CA ALA A 358 -24.68 -6.54 -7.83
C ALA A 358 -23.15 -6.52 -7.71
N LYS A 359 -22.61 -7.45 -6.92
CA LYS A 359 -21.17 -7.59 -6.72
C LYS A 359 -20.46 -7.99 -8.01
N LEU A 360 -20.95 -9.00 -8.71
CA LEU A 360 -20.35 -9.48 -9.95
C LEU A 360 -20.35 -8.39 -11.02
N GLY A 361 -21.49 -7.73 -11.24
CA GLY A 361 -21.64 -6.69 -12.25
C GLY A 361 -20.80 -5.45 -11.96
N LEU A 362 -20.78 -4.97 -10.70
CA LEU A 362 -20.00 -3.78 -10.33
C LEU A 362 -18.49 -4.06 -10.42
N LEU A 363 -18.01 -5.17 -9.86
CA LEU A 363 -16.58 -5.54 -9.97
C LEU A 363 -16.18 -5.85 -11.41
N GLY A 364 -17.08 -6.47 -12.20
CA GLY A 364 -16.86 -6.71 -13.62
C GLY A 364 -16.70 -5.42 -14.41
N ALA A 365 -17.51 -4.40 -14.10
CA ALA A 365 -17.39 -3.07 -14.70
C ALA A 365 -16.08 -2.38 -14.32
N MET A 366 -15.71 -2.43 -13.03
CA MET A 366 -14.50 -1.79 -12.51
C MET A 366 -13.23 -2.42 -13.06
N TYR A 367 -13.17 -3.76 -13.18
CA TYR A 367 -11.97 -4.48 -13.61
C TYR A 367 -11.95 -4.91 -15.09
N GLY A 368 -12.98 -4.54 -15.85
CA GLY A 368 -13.05 -4.82 -17.29
C GLY A 368 -13.39 -6.28 -17.65
N ALA A 369 -14.01 -7.03 -16.74
CA ALA A 369 -14.57 -8.35 -17.02
C ALA A 369 -16.00 -8.23 -17.56
N THR A 370 -16.12 -7.94 -18.85
CA THR A 370 -17.40 -7.62 -19.53
C THR A 370 -17.98 -8.75 -20.39
N SER A 371 -17.43 -9.96 -20.33
CA SER A 371 -17.93 -11.13 -21.07
C SER A 371 -18.87 -12.00 -20.23
N GLY A 372 -19.69 -12.81 -20.92
CA GLY A 372 -20.59 -13.77 -20.26
C GLY A 372 -21.71 -13.11 -19.44
N GLU A 373 -22.08 -13.75 -18.32
CA GLU A 373 -23.12 -13.29 -17.39
C GLU A 373 -22.83 -11.90 -16.81
N SER A 374 -21.57 -11.63 -16.46
CA SER A 374 -21.09 -10.31 -16.01
C SER A 374 -21.43 -9.20 -17.01
N GLY A 375 -21.25 -9.46 -18.32
CA GLY A 375 -21.57 -8.49 -19.37
C GLY A 375 -23.04 -8.08 -19.43
N ARG A 376 -23.97 -9.02 -19.19
CA ARG A 376 -25.42 -8.71 -19.17
C ARG A 376 -25.77 -7.85 -17.96
N LEU A 377 -25.18 -8.15 -16.80
CA LEU A 377 -25.36 -7.37 -15.57
C LEU A 377 -24.82 -5.94 -15.72
N VAL A 378 -23.62 -5.79 -16.31
CA VAL A 378 -23.02 -4.48 -16.60
C VAL A 378 -23.96 -3.60 -17.42
N ALA A 379 -24.61 -4.13 -18.46
CA ALA A 379 -25.52 -3.33 -19.30
C ALA A 379 -26.73 -2.77 -18.51
N GLY A 380 -27.27 -3.53 -17.55
CA GLY A 380 -28.33 -3.06 -16.66
C GLY A 380 -27.83 -1.98 -15.70
N LEU A 381 -26.68 -2.23 -15.07
CA LEU A 381 -26.05 -1.31 -14.13
C LEU A 381 -25.61 0.00 -14.79
N THR A 382 -25.09 -0.03 -16.03
CA THR A 382 -24.73 1.18 -16.78
C THR A 382 -25.94 2.09 -17.01
N ARG A 383 -27.14 1.52 -17.24
CA ARG A 383 -28.36 2.34 -17.38
C ARG A 383 -28.76 2.98 -16.05
N ARG A 384 -28.56 2.28 -14.94
CA ARG A 384 -28.94 2.76 -13.61
C ARG A 384 -27.94 3.77 -13.02
N TYR A 385 -26.65 3.56 -13.28
CA TYR A 385 -25.52 4.31 -12.75
C TYR A 385 -24.62 4.85 -13.89
N PRO A 386 -25.16 5.68 -14.80
CA PRO A 386 -24.47 6.08 -16.02
C PRO A 386 -23.20 6.89 -15.75
N ALA A 387 -23.15 7.71 -14.70
CA ALA A 387 -21.97 8.53 -14.42
C ALA A 387 -20.82 7.68 -13.87
N ALA A 388 -21.11 6.71 -13.00
CA ALA A 388 -20.12 5.77 -12.48
C ALA A 388 -19.51 4.90 -13.57
N PHE A 389 -20.35 4.32 -14.42
CA PHE A 389 -19.89 3.44 -15.49
C PHE A 389 -19.27 4.23 -16.64
N GLY A 390 -19.75 5.44 -16.91
CA GLY A 390 -19.17 6.37 -17.86
C GLY A 390 -17.73 6.74 -17.49
N LEU A 391 -17.47 7.08 -16.22
CA LEU A 391 -16.14 7.45 -15.73
C LEU A 391 -15.09 6.36 -16.00
N VAL A 392 -15.38 5.11 -15.63
CA VAL A 392 -14.42 3.99 -15.80
C VAL A 392 -14.26 3.59 -17.28
N GLU A 393 -15.31 3.74 -18.08
CA GLU A 393 -15.27 3.50 -19.52
C GLU A 393 -14.48 4.59 -20.26
N GLU A 394 -14.63 5.85 -19.87
CA GLU A 394 -13.85 6.98 -20.39
C GLU A 394 -12.36 6.82 -20.07
N ALA A 395 -12.02 6.43 -18.84
CA ALA A 395 -10.65 6.11 -18.45
C ALA A 395 -10.07 4.97 -19.30
N ALA A 396 -10.86 3.92 -19.57
CA ALA A 396 -10.43 2.81 -20.41
C ALA A 396 -10.16 3.27 -21.85
N ARG A 397 -11.07 4.03 -22.44
CA ARG A 397 -10.94 4.55 -23.81
C ARG A 397 -9.78 5.54 -23.93
N ALA A 398 -9.51 6.34 -22.90
CA ALA A 398 -8.33 7.20 -22.84
C ALA A 398 -7.04 6.37 -22.90
N GLY A 399 -6.94 5.31 -22.09
CA GLY A 399 -5.82 4.37 -22.14
C GLY A 399 -5.69 3.67 -23.49
N GLU A 400 -6.79 3.24 -24.13
CA GLU A 400 -6.74 2.66 -25.48
C GLU A 400 -6.22 3.64 -26.54
N ARG A 401 -6.39 4.95 -26.31
CA ARG A 401 -5.78 6.03 -27.11
C ARG A 401 -4.36 6.41 -26.66
N ALA A 402 -3.75 5.63 -25.77
CA ALA A 402 -2.45 5.88 -25.16
C ALA A 402 -2.37 7.20 -24.35
N GLN A 403 -3.50 7.70 -23.87
CA GLN A 403 -3.55 8.89 -23.02
C GLN A 403 -3.28 8.52 -21.55
N VAL A 404 -2.73 9.46 -20.80
CA VAL A 404 -2.62 9.39 -19.34
C VAL A 404 -3.97 9.76 -18.71
N VAL A 405 -4.32 9.08 -17.62
CA VAL A 405 -5.49 9.40 -16.78
C VAL A 405 -5.04 9.88 -15.41
N ARG A 406 -5.97 10.43 -14.62
CA ARG A 406 -5.67 10.82 -13.25
C ARG A 406 -6.71 10.34 -12.24
N THR A 407 -6.29 10.22 -11.00
CA THR A 407 -7.15 10.03 -9.82
C THR A 407 -7.91 11.31 -9.47
N LEU A 408 -8.78 11.25 -8.46
CA LEU A 408 -9.54 12.40 -7.98
C LEU A 408 -8.66 13.57 -7.57
N LEU A 409 -7.60 13.33 -6.77
CA LEU A 409 -6.72 14.40 -6.29
C LEU A 409 -5.59 14.79 -7.25
N GLY A 410 -5.47 14.10 -8.39
CA GLY A 410 -4.63 14.56 -9.51
C GLY A 410 -3.39 13.71 -9.81
N ARG A 411 -3.19 12.57 -9.14
CA ARG A 411 -2.11 11.63 -9.49
C ARG A 411 -2.29 11.13 -10.92
N GLY A 412 -1.29 11.35 -11.77
CA GLY A 412 -1.27 10.82 -13.13
C GLY A 412 -0.84 9.37 -13.21
N SER A 413 -1.41 8.62 -14.15
CA SER A 413 -0.93 7.28 -14.51
C SER A 413 0.42 7.37 -15.23
N PRO A 414 1.27 6.33 -15.15
CA PRO A 414 2.40 6.21 -16.06
C PRO A 414 1.90 6.22 -17.51
N SER A 415 2.72 6.73 -18.43
CA SER A 415 2.47 6.63 -19.87
C SER A 415 2.53 5.18 -20.34
N LEU A 416 2.00 4.91 -21.54
CA LEU A 416 2.05 3.57 -22.14
C LEU A 416 3.49 3.04 -22.28
N GLY A 417 4.45 3.93 -22.59
CA GLY A 417 5.86 3.56 -22.72
C GLY A 417 6.49 3.17 -21.38
N GLU A 418 6.23 3.95 -20.33
CA GLU A 418 6.74 3.66 -18.98
C GLU A 418 6.12 2.40 -18.38
N ALA A 419 4.84 2.15 -18.61
CA ALA A 419 4.13 1.02 -18.00
C ALA A 419 4.54 -0.36 -18.57
N TRP A 420 5.18 -0.40 -19.73
CA TRP A 420 5.62 -1.64 -20.39
C TRP A 420 7.12 -1.72 -20.67
N ASP A 421 7.93 -0.86 -20.01
CA ASP A 421 9.40 -0.85 -20.02
C ASP A 421 9.99 -1.22 -21.39
N ARG A 422 9.55 -0.47 -22.40
CA ARG A 422 9.91 -0.75 -23.79
C ARG A 422 11.16 0.02 -24.15
N ASP A 423 12.20 -0.69 -24.60
CA ASP A 423 13.40 -0.05 -25.13
C ASP A 423 13.01 0.76 -26.38
N PRO A 424 13.40 2.05 -26.49
CA PRO A 424 13.21 2.85 -27.70
C PRO A 424 13.78 2.17 -28.97
N ASP A 425 14.77 1.29 -28.82
CA ASP A 425 15.41 0.55 -29.91
C ASP A 425 14.72 -0.78 -30.26
N ASP A 426 13.62 -1.13 -29.58
CA ASP A 426 12.86 -2.34 -29.89
C ASP A 426 12.24 -2.29 -31.32
N PRO A 427 12.23 -3.42 -32.05
CA PRO A 427 11.61 -3.47 -33.37
C PRO A 427 10.12 -3.10 -33.30
N PRO A 428 9.54 -2.56 -34.40
CA PRO A 428 8.14 -2.18 -34.44
C PRO A 428 7.23 -3.36 -34.09
N VAL A 429 6.34 -3.15 -33.11
CA VAL A 429 5.32 -4.14 -32.73
C VAL A 429 4.38 -4.36 -33.90
N ASP A 430 4.03 -5.62 -34.21
CA ASP A 430 3.00 -5.91 -35.19
C ASP A 430 1.65 -5.27 -34.80
N PRO A 431 0.78 -4.91 -35.77
CA PRO A 431 -0.47 -4.19 -35.46
C PRO A 431 -1.40 -4.91 -34.47
N ASP A 432 -1.43 -6.24 -34.45
CA ASP A 432 -2.28 -7.01 -33.52
C ASP A 432 -1.74 -6.94 -32.09
N SER A 433 -0.42 -7.03 -31.93
CA SER A 433 0.24 -6.84 -30.65
C SER A 433 0.10 -5.41 -30.13
N GLN A 434 0.14 -4.39 -30.99
CA GLN A 434 -0.15 -3.00 -30.60
C GLN A 434 -1.60 -2.85 -30.09
N THR A 435 -2.54 -3.48 -30.78
CA THR A 435 -3.96 -3.46 -30.39
C THR A 435 -4.16 -4.17 -29.04
N ARG A 436 -3.51 -5.32 -28.82
CA ARG A 436 -3.55 -6.03 -27.54
C ARG A 436 -2.96 -5.20 -26.40
N LEU A 437 -1.83 -4.54 -26.66
CA LEU A 437 -1.16 -3.66 -25.69
C LEU A 437 -2.04 -2.48 -25.30
N ARG A 438 -2.62 -1.76 -26.28
CA ARG A 438 -3.54 -0.65 -26.02
C ARG A 438 -4.77 -1.07 -25.22
N ARG A 439 -5.36 -2.24 -25.52
CA ARG A 439 -6.46 -2.81 -24.73
C ARG A 439 -6.03 -3.16 -23.30
N ALA A 440 -4.82 -3.67 -23.12
CA ALA A 440 -4.28 -3.94 -21.79
C ALA A 440 -4.09 -2.65 -20.99
N TYR A 441 -3.57 -1.59 -21.62
CA TYR A 441 -3.43 -0.28 -21.01
C TYR A 441 -4.78 0.37 -20.71
N GLY A 442 -5.79 0.22 -21.58
CA GLY A 442 -7.17 0.63 -21.27
C GLY A 442 -7.75 -0.07 -20.03
N ARG A 443 -7.49 -1.37 -19.82
CA ARG A 443 -7.87 -2.05 -18.57
C ARG A 443 -7.09 -1.51 -17.37
N PHE A 444 -5.81 -1.22 -17.55
CA PHE A 444 -4.99 -0.62 -16.50
C PHE A 444 -5.50 0.77 -16.08
N THR A 445 -5.74 1.69 -17.02
CA THR A 445 -6.22 3.05 -16.73
C THR A 445 -7.61 3.04 -16.10
N ARG A 446 -8.48 2.11 -16.51
CA ARG A 446 -9.77 1.84 -15.86
C ARG A 446 -9.61 1.53 -14.37
N ASN A 447 -8.72 0.60 -14.04
CA ASN A 447 -8.48 0.19 -12.65
C ASN A 447 -7.78 1.31 -11.87
N PHE A 448 -6.84 2.00 -12.53
CA PHE A 448 -6.00 3.03 -11.95
C PHE A 448 -6.81 4.15 -11.29
N VAL A 449 -7.82 4.69 -11.98
CA VAL A 449 -8.57 5.85 -11.46
C VAL A 449 -9.30 5.53 -10.16
N VAL A 450 -9.86 4.32 -10.03
CA VAL A 450 -10.56 3.89 -8.80
C VAL A 450 -9.57 3.50 -7.73
N GLN A 451 -8.61 2.62 -8.04
CA GLN A 451 -7.65 2.13 -7.04
C GLN A 451 -6.77 3.25 -6.49
N GLY A 452 -6.33 4.17 -7.34
CA GLY A 452 -5.52 5.30 -6.91
C GLY A 452 -6.30 6.31 -6.09
N THR A 453 -7.57 6.57 -6.45
CA THR A 453 -8.43 7.40 -5.58
C THR A 453 -8.72 6.71 -4.24
N GLY A 454 -8.79 5.37 -4.20
CA GLY A 454 -8.86 4.61 -2.97
C GLY A 454 -7.61 4.74 -2.10
N ALA A 455 -6.42 4.76 -2.71
CA ALA A 455 -5.18 5.04 -2.01
C ALA A 455 -5.13 6.47 -1.45
N GLU A 456 -5.62 7.47 -2.20
CA GLU A 456 -5.75 8.87 -1.76
C GLU A 456 -6.68 9.01 -0.55
N TRP A 457 -7.81 8.30 -0.57
CA TRP A 457 -8.73 8.25 0.58
C TRP A 457 -8.05 7.63 1.80
N ALA A 458 -7.36 6.50 1.63
CA ALA A 458 -6.69 5.81 2.72
C ALA A 458 -5.56 6.65 3.32
N LEU A 459 -4.81 7.41 2.50
CA LEU A 459 -3.81 8.37 2.98
C LEU A 459 -4.43 9.47 3.86
N CYS A 460 -5.57 10.03 3.44
CA CYS A 460 -6.28 11.03 4.25
C CYS A 460 -6.79 10.43 5.56
N TRP A 461 -7.26 9.19 5.54
CA TRP A 461 -7.72 8.47 6.73
C TRP A 461 -6.59 8.27 7.74
N ILE A 462 -5.45 7.70 7.32
CA ILE A 462 -4.32 7.45 8.24
C ILE A 462 -3.68 8.77 8.71
N ALA A 463 -3.67 9.82 7.87
CA ALA A 463 -3.14 11.12 8.26
C ALA A 463 -3.97 11.80 9.36
N ASP A 464 -5.31 11.76 9.26
CA ASP A 464 -6.18 12.29 10.31
C ASP A 464 -6.14 11.41 11.57
N LEU A 465 -6.21 10.08 11.39
CA LEU A 465 -6.13 9.12 12.50
C LEU A 465 -4.83 9.31 13.31
N ARG A 466 -3.68 9.40 12.63
CA ARG A 466 -2.38 9.68 13.26
C ARG A 466 -2.42 10.88 14.21
N ASN A 467 -3.08 11.97 13.82
CA ASN A 467 -3.18 13.18 14.65
C ASN A 467 -4.20 13.07 15.79
N ARG A 468 -5.23 12.24 15.63
CA ARG A 468 -6.19 11.94 16.70
C ARG A 468 -5.55 11.05 17.77
N LEU A 469 -4.86 9.99 17.36
CA LEU A 469 -4.16 9.08 18.26
C LEU A 469 -3.11 9.82 19.11
N TRP A 470 -2.35 10.72 18.48
CA TRP A 470 -1.38 11.56 19.19
C TRP A 470 -2.00 12.37 20.34
N ARG A 471 -3.24 12.86 20.17
CA ARG A 471 -3.97 13.67 21.16
C ARG A 471 -4.65 12.85 22.26
N LEU A 472 -4.78 11.53 22.11
CA LEU A 472 -5.47 10.68 23.08
C LEU A 472 -4.59 10.21 24.24
N GLY A 473 -3.26 10.21 24.08
CA GLY A 473 -2.34 9.78 25.13
C GLY A 473 -1.71 10.94 25.92
N ASP A 474 -1.04 10.56 27.01
CA ASP A 474 -0.27 11.46 27.86
C ASP A 474 1.04 11.93 27.18
N ASP A 475 1.77 12.82 27.85
CA ASP A 475 3.11 13.26 27.43
C ASP A 475 4.09 12.08 27.38
N GLY A 476 5.04 12.13 26.44
CA GLY A 476 6.03 11.07 26.22
C GLY A 476 6.26 10.71 24.75
N PRO A 477 7.09 9.70 24.47
CA PRO A 477 7.40 9.26 23.10
C PRO A 477 6.18 8.67 22.38
N LEU A 478 6.37 8.24 21.13
CA LEU A 478 5.31 7.67 20.31
C LEU A 478 4.67 6.42 20.94
N GLU A 479 5.49 5.56 21.54
CA GLU A 479 5.08 4.25 22.07
C GLU A 479 4.38 4.36 23.43
N SER A 480 4.37 5.52 24.08
CA SER A 480 3.67 5.72 25.36
C SER A 480 2.18 6.04 25.21
N ARG A 481 1.69 6.07 23.97
CA ARG A 481 0.30 6.45 23.62
C ARG A 481 -0.24 5.57 22.48
N PRO A 482 -1.54 5.66 22.13
CA PRO A 482 -2.05 4.96 20.95
C PRO A 482 -1.29 5.37 19.69
N HIS A 483 -0.88 4.39 18.88
CA HIS A 483 -0.15 4.64 17.64
C HIS A 483 -0.43 3.56 16.59
N LEU A 484 -0.32 3.93 15.32
CA LEU A 484 -0.41 2.99 14.20
C LEU A 484 0.81 2.06 14.25
N VAL A 485 0.59 0.76 14.09
CA VAL A 485 1.67 -0.25 13.99
C VAL A 485 1.61 -1.02 12.68
N PHE A 486 0.48 -1.00 11.98
CA PHE A 486 0.34 -1.65 10.68
C PHE A 486 -0.69 -0.95 9.80
N PHE A 487 -0.42 -0.91 8.50
CA PHE A 487 -1.33 -0.46 7.46
C PHE A 487 -1.17 -1.35 6.23
N LEU A 488 -2.28 -1.82 5.67
CA LEU A 488 -2.30 -2.57 4.42
C LEU A 488 -3.56 -2.23 3.62
N HIS A 489 -3.40 -1.37 2.62
CA HIS A 489 -4.46 -0.87 1.74
C HIS A 489 -5.60 -0.15 2.47
N ASP A 490 -6.55 -0.92 2.98
CA ASP A 490 -7.80 -0.50 3.61
C ASP A 490 -7.94 -1.02 5.05
N GLU A 491 -6.89 -1.65 5.58
CA GLU A 491 -6.81 -2.10 6.96
C GLU A 491 -5.76 -1.30 7.75
N VAL A 492 -6.11 -0.87 8.96
CA VAL A 492 -5.20 -0.28 9.95
C VAL A 492 -5.18 -1.13 11.22
N VAL A 493 -4.03 -1.18 11.88
CA VAL A 493 -3.87 -1.72 13.23
C VAL A 493 -3.25 -0.66 14.11
N VAL A 494 -3.95 -0.34 15.20
CA VAL A 494 -3.48 0.56 16.25
C VAL A 494 -3.14 -0.27 17.48
N HIS A 495 -1.95 -0.06 18.05
CA HIS A 495 -1.59 -0.59 19.36
C HIS A 495 -1.89 0.49 20.40
N THR A 496 -2.68 0.16 21.41
CA THR A 496 -3.21 1.14 22.39
C THR A 496 -3.30 0.56 23.79
N PRO A 497 -3.15 1.38 24.86
CA PRO A 497 -3.52 0.95 26.21
C PRO A 497 -4.98 0.50 26.24
N VAL A 498 -5.28 -0.54 27.02
CA VAL A 498 -6.64 -1.13 27.11
C VAL A 498 -7.69 -0.08 27.46
N GLY A 499 -7.37 0.86 28.36
CA GLY A 499 -8.28 1.93 28.78
C GLY A 499 -8.64 2.96 27.70
N LEU A 500 -7.90 3.00 26.58
CA LEU A 500 -8.14 3.93 25.47
C LEU A 500 -8.76 3.25 24.23
N ALA A 501 -9.01 1.94 24.28
CA ALA A 501 -9.45 1.16 23.12
C ALA A 501 -10.74 1.70 22.47
N ASP A 502 -11.75 2.05 23.27
CA ASP A 502 -13.02 2.60 22.76
C ASP A 502 -12.84 3.98 22.10
N ALA A 503 -11.99 4.84 22.69
CA ALA A 503 -11.68 6.16 22.14
C ALA A 503 -10.91 6.04 20.82
N VAL A 504 -10.01 5.07 20.72
CA VAL A 504 -9.27 4.74 19.49
C VAL A 504 -10.21 4.20 18.42
N ALA A 505 -11.13 3.30 18.76
CA ALA A 505 -12.15 2.80 17.83
C ALA A 505 -13.01 3.95 17.28
N ALA A 506 -13.49 4.85 18.15
CA ALA A 506 -14.24 6.04 17.74
C ALA A 506 -13.41 6.96 16.83
N ALA A 507 -12.16 7.28 17.22
CA ALA A 507 -11.25 8.09 16.42
C ALA A 507 -10.99 7.49 15.03
N THR A 508 -10.96 6.17 14.92
CA THR A 508 -10.74 5.43 13.66
C THR A 508 -11.92 5.59 12.72
N VAL A 509 -13.15 5.48 13.23
CA VAL A 509 -14.40 5.72 12.48
C VAL A 509 -14.54 7.20 12.09
N GLU A 510 -14.27 8.12 13.01
CA GLU A 510 -14.33 9.56 12.74
C GLU A 510 -13.32 9.99 11.67
N ALA A 511 -12.11 9.42 11.68
CA ALA A 511 -11.10 9.70 10.66
C ALA A 511 -11.52 9.19 9.28
N ALA A 512 -12.16 8.02 9.20
CA ALA A 512 -12.68 7.49 7.93
C ALA A 512 -13.80 8.38 7.38
N ALA A 513 -14.71 8.84 8.24
CA ALA A 513 -15.76 9.79 7.87
C ALA A 513 -15.17 11.14 7.42
N ALA A 514 -14.14 11.65 8.12
CA ALA A 514 -13.45 12.87 7.74
C ALA A 514 -12.75 12.76 6.38
N ALA A 515 -12.09 11.63 6.09
CA ALA A 515 -11.49 11.37 4.78
C ALA A 515 -12.55 11.33 3.66
N GLY A 516 -13.70 10.67 3.92
CA GLY A 516 -14.83 10.66 2.99
C GLY A 516 -15.36 12.07 2.70
N GLY A 517 -15.60 12.86 3.75
CA GLY A 517 -16.05 14.25 3.61
C GLY A 517 -15.03 15.17 2.95
N LEU A 518 -13.73 14.91 3.12
CA LEU A 518 -12.66 15.70 2.51
C LEU A 518 -12.59 15.51 0.99
N LEU A 519 -12.71 14.26 0.53
CA LEU A 519 -12.60 13.89 -0.89
C LEU A 519 -13.93 14.05 -1.64
N PHE A 520 -15.05 13.66 -1.03
CA PHE A 520 -16.34 13.53 -1.71
C PHE A 520 -17.37 14.54 -1.19
N ARG A 521 -16.96 15.80 -0.96
CA ARG A 521 -17.74 16.88 -0.31
C ARG A 521 -19.20 16.99 -0.75
N ASP A 522 -19.47 16.83 -2.04
CA ASP A 522 -20.80 17.03 -2.63
C ASP A 522 -21.71 15.78 -2.58
N LEU A 523 -21.17 14.64 -2.16
CA LEU A 523 -21.87 13.36 -2.10
C LEU A 523 -21.67 12.71 -0.74
N ALA A 524 -22.76 12.59 0.03
CA ALA A 524 -22.75 11.77 1.24
C ALA A 524 -22.61 10.28 0.87
N VAL A 525 -21.37 9.77 0.95
CA VAL A 525 -20.95 8.38 0.80
C VAL A 525 -20.32 7.97 2.12
N ASP A 526 -20.76 6.83 2.68
CA ASP A 526 -20.22 6.32 3.93
C ASP A 526 -19.03 5.39 3.67
N PHE A 527 -18.12 5.29 4.65
CA PHE A 527 -17.01 4.34 4.66
C PHE A 527 -17.06 3.53 5.96
N PRO A 528 -18.02 2.58 6.08
CA PRO A 528 -18.20 1.80 7.30
C PRO A 528 -16.98 0.91 7.55
N LEU A 529 -16.56 0.87 8.81
CA LEU A 529 -15.43 0.08 9.28
C LEU A 529 -15.92 -1.14 10.05
N ASN A 530 -15.28 -2.28 9.82
CA ASN A 530 -15.36 -3.41 10.75
C ASN A 530 -14.24 -3.24 11.77
N VAL A 531 -14.59 -2.87 13.01
CA VAL A 531 -13.61 -2.62 14.08
C VAL A 531 -13.61 -3.78 15.07
N SER A 532 -12.42 -4.29 15.40
CA SER A 532 -12.20 -5.33 16.41
C SER A 532 -11.19 -4.84 17.44
N VAL A 533 -11.49 -5.08 18.73
CA VAL A 533 -10.54 -4.85 19.83
C VAL A 533 -10.05 -6.20 20.32
N VAL A 534 -8.77 -6.49 20.12
CA VAL A 534 -8.22 -7.84 20.32
C VAL A 534 -6.82 -7.82 20.91
N THR A 535 -6.51 -8.80 21.76
CA THR A 535 -5.14 -8.98 22.28
C THR A 535 -4.22 -9.63 21.26
N SER A 536 -4.73 -10.58 20.46
CA SER A 536 -3.99 -11.16 19.33
C SER A 536 -4.59 -10.72 18.01
N TYR A 537 -3.73 -10.40 17.05
CA TYR A 537 -4.16 -10.09 15.68
C TYR A 537 -4.82 -11.29 14.97
N ALA A 538 -4.65 -12.52 15.49
CA ALA A 538 -5.36 -13.69 14.98
C ALA A 538 -6.87 -13.64 15.21
N ASP A 539 -7.31 -12.93 16.26
CA ASP A 539 -8.72 -12.82 16.63
C ASP A 539 -9.42 -11.66 15.90
N ALA A 540 -8.66 -10.88 15.12
CA ALA A 540 -9.21 -9.80 14.31
C ALA A 540 -9.96 -10.35 13.10
N GLY A 541 -11.19 -9.89 12.89
CA GLY A 541 -11.99 -10.33 11.75
C GLY A 541 -13.41 -9.78 11.82
N LYS A 542 -14.16 -10.00 10.74
CA LYS A 542 -15.58 -9.63 10.71
C LYS A 542 -16.31 -10.44 11.79
N PRO A 543 -17.10 -9.81 12.68
CA PRO A 543 -18.04 -10.58 13.49
C PRO A 543 -18.84 -11.48 12.54
N THR A 544 -18.87 -12.77 12.86
CA THR A 544 -19.56 -13.82 12.10
C THR A 544 -21.03 -13.50 11.89
#